data_AF-A0A8T4Z9G4-F1
#
_entry.id   AF-A0A8T4Z9G4-F1
#
_cell.length_a   1.000
_cell.length_b   1.000
_cell.length_c   1.000
_cell.angle_alpha   90.00
_cell.angle_beta   90.00
_cell.angle_gamma   90.00
#
_symmetry.space_group_name_H-M   'P 1'
#
loop_
_entity.id
_entity.type
_entity.pdbx_description
1 polymer ?
#
loop_
_entity_poly.entity_id
_entity_poly.type
_entity_poly.pdbx_seq_one_letter_code
_entity_poly.pdbx_strand_id
1 'polypeptide(L)'
;MAKFKLVISDPNLGKASVMELEGNKAKPLLGRQIGDIFDGSIIGLSGREVKITGGSDRDGIPLRGDVHGGVKKYLLLTKGVGFRGRSGERRRKIVRGRMITDETYQINLVLTKINKEKGGKAQSSTNEVYEERTNESQGAKREP
;
A
#
# COMPACT_ATOMS: atom_id res chain seq x y z
N MET A 1 -3.19 19.67 7.17
CA MET A 1 -3.08 18.33 7.79
C MET A 1 -2.60 17.34 6.74
N ALA A 2 -1.79 16.35 7.11
CA ALA A 2 -1.44 15.26 6.20
C ALA A 2 -2.70 14.43 5.90
N LYS A 3 -3.02 14.31 4.62
CA LYS A 3 -4.06 13.45 4.09
C LYS A 3 -3.37 12.39 3.24
N PHE A 4 -3.50 11.13 3.65
CA PHE A 4 -2.90 10.01 2.93
C PHE A 4 -3.99 9.15 2.31
N LYS A 5 -3.81 8.85 1.02
CA LYS A 5 -4.53 7.79 0.34
C LYS A 5 -3.75 6.49 0.51
N LEU A 6 -4.28 5.56 1.28
CA LEU A 6 -3.71 4.24 1.45
C LEU A 6 -4.28 3.28 0.42
N VAL A 7 -3.39 2.55 -0.25
CA VAL A 7 -3.75 1.42 -1.12
C VAL A 7 -3.23 0.16 -0.46
N ILE A 8 -4.15 -0.66 0.04
CA ILE A 8 -3.84 -1.90 0.77
C ILE A 8 -4.12 -3.07 -0.15
N SER A 9 -3.10 -3.88 -0.40
CA SER A 9 -3.19 -5.06 -1.26
C SER A 9 -3.13 -6.35 -0.44
N ASP A 10 -4.10 -7.23 -0.67
CA ASP A 10 -4.18 -8.58 -0.08
C ASP A 10 -3.67 -9.58 -1.12
N PRO A 11 -2.41 -10.04 -1.05
CA PRO A 11 -1.82 -10.92 -2.07
C PRO A 11 -2.53 -12.28 -2.18
N ASN A 12 -3.15 -12.75 -1.10
CA ASN A 12 -3.87 -14.03 -1.07
C ASN A 12 -5.22 -13.97 -1.82
N LEU A 13 -5.90 -12.82 -1.76
CA LEU A 13 -7.22 -12.62 -2.37
C LEU A 13 -7.12 -11.90 -3.73
N GLY A 14 -5.96 -11.33 -4.05
CA GLY A 14 -5.75 -10.52 -5.26
C GLY A 14 -6.56 -9.22 -5.27
N LYS A 15 -7.11 -8.80 -4.13
CA LYS A 15 -7.95 -7.61 -3.99
C LYS A 15 -7.15 -6.47 -3.37
N ALA A 16 -7.46 -5.25 -3.80
CA ALA A 16 -6.92 -4.03 -3.22
C ALA A 16 -8.05 -3.14 -2.71
N SER A 17 -7.88 -2.61 -1.50
CA SER A 17 -8.80 -1.68 -0.86
C SER A 17 -8.13 -0.32 -0.73
N VAL A 18 -8.92 0.73 -0.95
CA VAL A 18 -8.48 2.11 -0.81
C VAL A 18 -9.08 2.69 0.45
N MET A 19 -8.25 3.33 1.28
CA MET A 19 -8.68 3.99 2.51
C MET A 19 -8.06 5.37 2.59
N GLU A 20 -8.82 6.35 3.05
CA GLU A 20 -8.31 7.69 3.32
C GLU A 20 -8.02 7.85 4.82
N LEU A 21 -6.82 8.31 5.15
CA LEU A 21 -6.44 8.66 6.52
C LEU A 21 -6.20 10.15 6.63
N GLU A 22 -6.77 10.73 7.68
CA GLU A 22 -6.65 12.15 7.99
C GLU A 22 -6.08 12.37 9.40
N GLY A 23 -5.24 13.40 9.51
CA GLY A 23 -4.89 14.05 10.77
C GLY A 23 -4.23 13.15 11.81
N ASN A 24 -5.01 12.58 12.73
CA ASN A 24 -4.49 11.87 13.90
C ASN A 24 -4.05 10.43 13.58
N LYS A 25 -4.72 9.75 12.66
CA LYS A 25 -4.34 8.39 12.24
C LYS A 25 -3.11 8.38 11.31
N ALA A 26 -2.82 9.52 10.70
CA ALA A 26 -1.70 9.70 9.78
C ALA A 26 -0.34 9.91 10.48
N LYS A 27 -0.34 10.46 11.71
CA LYS A 27 0.89 10.78 12.47
C LYS A 27 1.85 9.58 12.63
N PRO A 28 1.39 8.36 12.94
CA PRO A 28 2.29 7.22 13.12
C PRO A 28 2.95 6.73 11.82
N LEU A 29 2.43 7.12 10.66
CA LEU A 29 2.99 6.77 9.35
C LEU A 29 4.10 7.73 8.91
N LEU A 30 4.15 8.93 9.50
CA LEU A 30 5.21 9.90 9.24
C LEU A 30 6.55 9.39 9.78
N GLY A 31 7.62 9.59 9.02
CA GLY A 31 8.97 9.15 9.39
C GLY A 31 9.26 7.67 9.13
N ARG A 32 8.25 6.86 8.82
CA ARG A 32 8.42 5.46 8.36
C ARG A 32 9.08 5.43 6.99
N GLN A 33 9.72 4.30 6.67
CA GLN A 33 10.46 4.09 5.44
C GLN A 33 9.81 3.02 4.57
N ILE A 34 10.03 3.11 3.26
CA ILE A 34 9.71 2.01 2.35
C ILE A 34 10.48 0.77 2.78
N GLY A 35 9.76 -0.35 2.91
CA GLY A 35 10.28 -1.63 3.38
C GLY A 35 9.90 -1.95 4.82
N ASP A 36 9.51 -0.94 5.61
CA ASP A 36 9.13 -1.14 7.01
C ASP A 36 7.84 -1.96 7.13
N ILE A 37 7.83 -2.81 8.16
CA ILE A 37 6.67 -3.61 8.56
C ILE A 37 6.13 -3.02 9.87
N PHE A 38 4.82 -2.84 9.94
CA PHE A 38 4.13 -2.33 11.13
C PHE A 38 2.79 -3.02 11.32
N ASP A 39 2.22 -2.86 12.52
CA ASP A 39 0.94 -3.45 12.87
C ASP A 39 -0.22 -2.70 12.19
N GLY A 40 -1.09 -3.45 11.51
CA GLY A 40 -2.27 -2.94 10.81
C GLY A 40 -3.30 -2.29 11.74
N SER A 41 -3.21 -2.49 13.05
CA SER A 41 -4.04 -1.82 14.06
C SER A 41 -4.06 -0.29 13.90
N ILE A 42 -2.95 0.32 13.45
CA ILE A 42 -2.84 1.77 13.19
C ILE A 42 -3.84 2.24 12.11
N ILE A 43 -4.14 1.38 11.15
CA ILE A 43 -5.01 1.67 10.00
C ILE A 43 -6.42 1.07 10.21
N GLY A 44 -6.64 0.35 11.32
CA GLY A 44 -7.90 -0.35 11.60
C GLY A 44 -7.96 -1.77 11.05
N LEU A 45 -6.82 -2.34 10.64
CA LEU A 45 -6.66 -3.74 10.25
C LEU A 45 -6.01 -4.53 11.40
N SER A 46 -6.78 -4.79 12.45
CA SER A 46 -6.31 -5.52 13.62
C SER A 46 -5.90 -6.95 13.27
N GLY A 47 -4.80 -7.43 13.88
CA GLY A 47 -4.32 -8.81 13.72
C GLY A 47 -3.60 -9.10 12.39
N ARG A 48 -3.24 -8.08 11.62
CA ARG A 48 -2.46 -8.24 10.37
C ARG A 48 -1.24 -7.34 10.35
N GLU A 49 -0.12 -7.89 9.87
CA GLU A 49 1.09 -7.10 9.62
C GLU A 49 1.09 -6.52 8.20
N VAL A 50 1.42 -5.24 8.11
CA VAL A 50 1.41 -4.47 6.87
C VAL A 50 2.81 -3.99 6.53
N LYS A 51 3.21 -4.19 5.27
CA LYS A 51 4.50 -3.72 4.75
C LYS A 51 4.32 -2.53 3.82
N ILE A 52 5.13 -1.49 4.00
CA ILE A 52 5.20 -0.34 3.10
C ILE A 52 6.02 -0.74 1.88
N THR A 53 5.42 -0.72 0.70
CA THR A 53 6.12 -1.08 -0.55
C THR A 53 6.54 0.13 -1.37
N GLY A 54 5.84 1.26 -1.22
CA GLY A 54 6.14 2.46 -1.98
C GLY A 54 5.06 3.52 -1.82
N GLY A 55 5.03 4.46 -2.76
CA GLY A 55 4.02 5.50 -2.79
C GLY A 55 4.40 6.64 -3.74
N SER A 56 3.64 7.72 -3.66
CA SER A 56 3.84 8.91 -4.50
C SER A 56 3.62 10.19 -3.70
N ASP A 57 4.34 11.21 -4.12
CA ASP A 57 4.19 12.58 -3.66
C ASP A 57 2.93 13.23 -4.22
N ARG A 58 2.52 14.40 -3.68
CA ARG A 58 1.43 15.21 -4.23
C ARG A 58 1.64 15.59 -5.70
N ASP A 59 2.89 15.81 -6.09
CA ASP A 59 3.26 16.14 -7.47
C ASP A 59 3.35 14.92 -8.40
N GLY A 60 2.96 13.74 -7.93
CA GLY A 60 3.07 12.48 -8.66
C GLY A 60 4.50 11.92 -8.75
N ILE A 61 5.46 12.50 -8.01
CA ILE A 61 6.83 12.01 -7.94
C ILE A 61 6.85 10.70 -7.16
N PRO A 62 7.43 9.61 -7.69
CA PRO A 62 7.45 8.33 -6.99
C PRO A 62 8.44 8.35 -5.84
N LEU A 63 8.08 7.67 -4.75
CA LEU A 63 9.00 7.33 -3.67
C LEU A 63 9.92 6.19 -4.10
N ARG A 64 11.22 6.30 -3.82
CA ARG A 64 12.23 5.29 -4.15
C ARG A 64 12.95 4.79 -2.91
N GLY A 65 12.93 3.48 -2.68
CA GLY A 65 13.54 2.81 -1.51
C GLY A 65 15.05 3.00 -1.38
N ASP A 66 15.77 3.14 -2.51
CA ASP A 66 17.22 3.28 -2.52
C ASP A 66 17.70 4.67 -2.05
N VAL A 67 16.83 5.69 -2.09
CA VAL A 67 17.21 7.07 -1.79
C VAL A 67 16.91 7.37 -0.34
N HIS A 68 17.93 7.77 0.43
CA HIS A 68 17.75 8.12 1.84
C HIS A 68 17.03 9.46 2.03
N GLY A 69 16.29 9.57 3.15
CA GLY A 69 15.58 10.76 3.56
C GLY A 69 14.20 10.92 2.92
N GLY A 70 13.58 12.07 3.16
CA GLY A 70 12.27 12.43 2.63
C GLY A 70 12.32 13.53 1.56
N VAL A 71 13.51 13.93 1.09
CA VAL A 71 13.69 15.04 0.16
C VAL A 71 13.56 14.61 -1.31
N LYS A 72 13.22 15.56 -2.18
CA LYS A 72 13.28 15.39 -3.63
C LYS A 72 14.72 15.56 -4.11
N LYS A 73 15.21 14.65 -4.94
CA LYS A 73 16.55 14.73 -5.55
C LYS A 73 16.50 14.36 -7.02
N TYR A 74 17.35 15.00 -7.83
CA TYR A 74 17.56 14.65 -9.23
C TYR A 74 18.59 13.52 -9.34
N LEU A 75 18.16 12.35 -9.79
CA LEU A 75 19.02 11.20 -10.02
C LEU A 75 19.10 10.87 -11.52
N LEU A 76 20.26 10.41 -11.97
CA LEU A 76 20.43 9.83 -13.30
C LEU A 76 19.91 8.39 -13.28
N LEU A 77 18.70 8.19 -13.78
CA LEU A 77 18.02 6.90 -13.77
C LEU A 77 18.24 6.13 -15.07
N THR A 78 18.51 4.83 -14.94
CA THR A 78 18.27 3.81 -15.96
C THR A 78 16.82 3.30 -15.81
N LYS A 79 16.47 2.18 -16.42
CA LYS A 79 15.16 1.54 -16.26
C LYS A 79 14.86 1.15 -14.80
N GLY A 80 13.69 1.57 -14.28
CA GLY A 80 13.24 1.21 -12.93
C GLY A 80 12.11 2.10 -12.40
N VAL A 81 12.05 2.25 -11.07
CA VAL A 81 11.06 3.10 -10.39
C VAL A 81 11.27 4.56 -10.81
N GLY A 82 10.23 5.18 -11.38
CA GLY A 82 10.25 6.56 -11.87
C GLY A 82 10.80 6.78 -13.29
N PHE A 83 11.37 5.74 -13.92
CA PHE A 83 11.79 5.83 -15.31
C PHE A 83 11.61 4.50 -16.07
N ARG A 84 10.72 4.50 -17.05
CA ARG A 84 10.54 3.40 -18.02
C ARG A 84 11.19 3.80 -19.35
N GLY A 85 12.51 3.73 -19.41
CA GLY A 85 13.29 3.99 -20.63
C GLY A 85 13.61 2.72 -21.43
N ARG A 86 14.17 2.91 -22.63
CA ARG A 86 14.73 1.81 -23.43
C ARG A 86 16.06 1.33 -22.84
N SER A 87 16.51 0.15 -23.26
CA SER A 87 17.84 -0.35 -22.86
C SER A 87 18.92 0.65 -23.27
N GLY A 88 19.85 0.96 -22.36
CA GLY A 88 20.92 1.94 -22.57
C GLY A 88 20.51 3.42 -22.39
N GLU A 89 19.22 3.74 -22.28
CA GLU A 89 18.78 5.12 -22.04
C GLU A 89 18.94 5.49 -20.57
N ARG A 90 19.55 6.67 -20.31
CA ARG A 90 19.66 7.25 -18.97
C ARG A 90 19.08 8.66 -18.99
N ARG A 91 18.23 8.97 -18.01
CA ARG A 91 17.64 10.30 -17.89
C ARG A 91 17.72 10.82 -16.47
N ARG A 92 18.11 12.09 -16.34
CA ARG A 92 18.06 12.77 -15.05
C ARG A 92 16.61 13.10 -14.73
N LYS A 93 16.07 12.50 -13.68
CA LYS A 93 14.69 12.71 -13.22
C LYS A 93 14.66 12.96 -11.72
N ILE A 94 13.64 13.70 -11.31
CA ILE A 94 13.36 13.93 -9.90
C ILE A 94 12.71 12.69 -9.29
N VAL A 95 13.20 12.26 -8.14
CA VAL A 95 12.64 11.19 -7.33
C VAL A 95 12.61 11.64 -5.88
N ARG A 96 11.69 11.06 -5.10
CA ARG A 96 11.64 11.30 -3.67
C ARG A 96 12.28 10.15 -2.91
N GLY A 97 12.88 10.48 -1.78
CA GLY A 97 13.48 9.50 -0.88
C GLY A 97 12.48 8.50 -0.30
N ARG A 98 13.00 7.53 0.44
CA ARG A 98 12.24 6.40 1.00
C ARG A 98 11.37 6.76 2.21
N MET A 99 11.60 7.90 2.84
CA MET A 99 10.89 8.31 4.06
C MET A 99 9.54 8.95 3.72
N ILE A 100 8.50 8.56 4.44
CA ILE A 100 7.18 9.16 4.34
C ILE A 100 7.18 10.50 5.07
N THR A 101 6.73 11.53 4.37
CA THR A 101 6.65 12.91 4.86
C THR A 101 5.24 13.46 4.64
N ASP A 102 4.93 14.63 5.19
CA ASP A 102 3.61 15.26 5.04
C ASP A 102 3.24 15.58 3.58
N GLU A 103 4.24 15.69 2.71
CA GLU A 103 4.05 15.95 1.28
C GLU A 103 3.59 14.69 0.53
N THR A 104 3.84 13.49 1.07
CA THR A 104 3.39 12.23 0.48
C THR A 104 1.86 12.23 0.35
N TYR A 105 1.34 11.79 -0.79
CA TYR A 105 -0.09 11.72 -1.06
C TYR A 105 -0.61 10.29 -0.97
N GLN A 106 0.04 9.36 -1.67
CA GLN A 106 -0.37 7.96 -1.71
C GLN A 106 0.71 7.07 -1.09
N ILE A 107 0.28 6.09 -0.29
CA ILE A 107 1.15 5.05 0.28
C ILE A 107 0.61 3.69 -0.16
N ASN A 108 1.50 2.85 -0.69
CA ASN A 108 1.19 1.49 -1.13
C ASN A 108 1.62 0.49 -0.06
N LEU A 109 0.68 -0.35 0.32
CA LEU A 109 0.77 -1.29 1.43
C LEU A 109 0.46 -2.70 0.96
N VAL A 110 1.18 -3.69 1.49
CA VAL A 110 0.94 -5.10 1.22
C VAL A 110 0.76 -5.83 2.55
N LEU A 111 -0.29 -6.66 2.65
CA LEU A 111 -0.48 -7.53 3.80
C LEU A 111 0.50 -8.71 3.74
N THR A 112 1.18 -8.97 4.85
CA THR A 112 2.25 -10.00 4.89
C THR A 112 1.87 -11.20 5.77
N LYS A 113 1.50 -10.98 7.03
CA LYS A 113 1.17 -12.05 7.97
C LYS A 113 -0.22 -11.87 8.59
N ILE A 114 -0.91 -12.99 8.76
CA ILE A 114 -2.12 -13.09 9.58
C ILE A 114 -1.65 -13.55 10.95
N ASN A 115 -1.52 -12.63 11.90
CA ASN A 115 -1.27 -13.00 13.28
C ASN A 115 -2.64 -13.40 13.86
N LYS A 116 -2.97 -14.69 13.80
CA LYS A 116 -4.11 -15.24 14.55
C LYS A 116 -3.72 -15.27 16.02
N GLU A 117 -4.01 -14.20 16.76
CA GLU A 117 -4.46 -14.29 18.15
C GLU A 117 -4.92 -12.94 18.75
N LYS A 118 -6.11 -13.00 19.38
CA LYS A 118 -6.74 -12.08 20.35
C LYS A 118 -7.40 -10.77 19.84
N GLY A 119 -8.55 -10.96 19.18
CA GLY A 119 -9.87 -10.45 19.57
C GLY A 119 -10.08 -9.01 20.07
N GLY A 120 -10.84 -8.24 19.28
CA GLY A 120 -11.64 -7.08 19.70
C GLY A 120 -12.60 -6.66 18.58
N LYS A 121 -13.91 -6.75 18.83
CA LYS A 121 -15.04 -6.73 17.88
C LYS A 121 -15.14 -5.48 16.98
N ALA A 122 -15.36 -5.68 15.67
CA ALA A 122 -16.12 -4.86 14.69
C ALA A 122 -15.71 -5.30 13.26
N GLN A 123 -16.55 -5.68 12.29
CA GLN A 123 -17.99 -5.77 12.12
C GLN A 123 -18.30 -6.99 11.23
N SER A 124 -19.34 -7.69 11.62
CA SER A 124 -19.86 -8.96 11.11
C SER A 124 -20.85 -8.77 9.95
N SER A 125 -20.46 -8.08 8.87
CA SER A 125 -21.40 -7.87 7.73
C SER A 125 -20.85 -8.22 6.36
N THR A 126 -19.58 -8.61 6.22
CA THR A 126 -19.01 -8.92 4.89
C THR A 126 -18.90 -10.42 4.63
N ASN A 127 -18.94 -11.28 5.65
CA ASN A 127 -18.68 -12.71 5.48
C ASN A 127 -19.91 -13.52 5.03
N GLU A 128 -21.14 -13.08 5.30
CA GLU A 128 -22.35 -13.82 4.85
C GLU A 128 -22.53 -13.75 3.33
N VAL A 129 -22.06 -12.67 2.69
CA VAL A 129 -22.16 -12.51 1.23
C VAL A 129 -21.20 -13.42 0.46
N TYR A 130 -20.15 -13.94 1.11
CA TYR A 130 -19.14 -14.76 0.43
C TYR A 130 -19.45 -16.26 0.39
N GLU A 131 -20.21 -16.80 1.35
CA GLU A 131 -20.56 -18.23 1.36
C GLU A 131 -21.75 -18.55 0.44
N GLU A 132 -22.70 -17.64 0.26
CA GLU A 132 -23.84 -17.87 -0.66
C GLU A 132 -23.40 -17.86 -2.13
N ARG A 133 -22.46 -16.99 -2.53
CA ARG A 133 -22.06 -16.83 -3.95
C ARG A 133 -21.15 -17.94 -4.47
N THR A 134 -20.41 -18.61 -3.60
CA THR A 134 -19.59 -19.77 -4.00
C THR A 134 -20.46 -20.97 -4.36
N ASN A 135 -21.62 -21.13 -3.71
CA ASN A 135 -22.52 -22.24 -3.96
C ASN A 135 -23.32 -22.07 -5.27
N GLU A 136 -23.69 -20.85 -5.66
CA GLU A 136 -24.39 -20.60 -6.94
C GLU A 136 -23.47 -20.80 -8.16
N SER A 137 -22.18 -20.46 -8.04
CA SER A 137 -21.23 -20.56 -9.16
C SER A 137 -20.82 -21.99 -9.54
N GLN A 138 -21.05 -22.98 -8.65
CA GLN A 138 -20.76 -24.39 -8.92
C GLN A 138 -21.93 -25.15 -9.57
N GLY A 139 -23.13 -24.55 -9.66
CA GLY A 139 -24.32 -25.18 -10.26
C GLY A 139 -24.51 -24.98 -11.77
N ALA A 140 -23.81 -24.03 -12.39
CA ALA A 140 -24.13 -23.57 -13.76
C ALA A 140 -23.25 -24.16 -14.89
N LYS A 141 -22.64 -25.33 -14.70
CA LYS A 141 -21.90 -26.04 -15.76
C LYS A 141 -22.25 -27.53 -15.86
N ARG A 142 -23.51 -27.81 -16.25
CA ARG A 142 -23.94 -28.99 -17.02
C ARG A 142 -25.15 -28.52 -17.81
N GLU A 143 -25.10 -28.46 -19.14
CA GLU A 143 -25.48 -29.58 -20.02
C GLU A 143 -25.02 -29.31 -21.47
N PRO A 144 -24.96 -30.36 -22.32
CA PRO A 144 -24.02 -30.49 -23.46
C PRO A 144 -24.28 -29.58 -24.67
#